data_AF-A0A8T0Z2E1-F1
#
_entry.id   AF-A0A8T0Z2E1-F1
#
_cell.length_a   1.000
_cell.length_b   1.000
_cell.length_c   1.000
_cell.angle_alpha   90.00
_cell.angle_beta   90.00
_cell.angle_gamma   90.00
#
_symmetry.space_group_name_H-M   'P 1'
#
loop_
_entity.id
_entity.type
_entity.pdbx_description
1 polymer ?
#
loop_
_entity_poly.entity_id
_entity_poly.type
_entity_poly.pdbx_seq_one_letter_code
_entity_poly.pdbx_strand_id
1 'polypeptide(L)'
;MVMRRSPSSSPRSQRARCVNPVFMYLGIALYVGCLLFWWLFLKGDANRVRISRWSSAIYSKSTVEPELGSNTADTLLKTFARGIGAMTPELLELNKKHHIPDYKCVGWRHTGNCSPDGPREVKSDLTCGGIVQAGASGYCLLRDEATGNEIQTMRMSCDSLRNRTTFKCSQAVDFARVAPQKFYKVNIFKGGKEFVKTRMCYGDRYMESKHFRLTPWEELPYHNLEDTLLDYARDASQL
;
A
#
# COMPACT_ATOMS: atom_id res chain seq x y z
N MET A 1 -24.19 -30.06 71.90
CA MET A 1 -23.17 -30.85 71.20
C MET A 1 -23.88 -31.78 70.23
N VAL A 2 -24.06 -31.36 68.96
CA VAL A 2 -24.48 -32.25 67.86
C VAL A 2 -23.73 -31.77 66.62
N MET A 3 -22.70 -32.53 66.24
CA MET A 3 -21.85 -32.28 65.09
C MET A 3 -22.67 -32.44 63.79
N ARG A 4 -22.85 -31.37 63.00
CA ARG A 4 -23.30 -31.49 61.60
C ARG A 4 -22.12 -31.96 60.76
N ARG A 5 -22.15 -33.22 60.33
CA ARG A 5 -21.26 -33.79 59.30
C ARG A 5 -21.60 -33.21 57.93
N SER A 6 -20.61 -32.65 57.25
CA SER A 6 -20.61 -32.50 55.78
C SER A 6 -20.17 -33.80 55.12
N PRO A 7 -20.77 -34.17 53.98
CA PRO A 7 -20.05 -34.88 52.91
C PRO A 7 -20.18 -34.10 51.60
N SER A 8 -19.06 -33.68 51.01
CA SER A 8 -18.35 -34.40 49.94
C SER A 8 -19.09 -34.32 48.59
N SER A 9 -18.67 -33.36 47.77
CA SER A 9 -19.04 -33.23 46.36
C SER A 9 -18.39 -34.34 45.54
N SER A 10 -19.22 -35.20 44.94
CA SER A 10 -18.82 -36.20 43.94
C SER A 10 -18.61 -35.56 42.56
N PRO A 11 -17.59 -35.95 41.76
CA PRO A 11 -17.37 -35.37 40.45
C PRO A 11 -18.34 -35.97 39.43
N ARG A 12 -18.98 -35.10 38.66
CA ARG A 12 -19.87 -35.46 37.56
C ARG A 12 -19.02 -36.07 36.44
N SER A 13 -19.04 -37.40 36.33
CA SER A 13 -18.50 -38.16 35.21
C SER A 13 -19.21 -37.72 33.91
N GLN A 14 -18.56 -36.86 33.13
CA GLN A 14 -18.97 -36.63 31.75
C GLN A 14 -18.54 -37.85 30.94
N ARG A 15 -19.49 -38.73 30.60
CA ARG A 15 -19.31 -39.73 29.55
C ARG A 15 -19.07 -39.00 28.23
N ALA A 16 -17.81 -38.76 27.89
CA ALA A 16 -17.43 -38.50 26.51
C ALA A 16 -17.85 -39.74 25.71
N ARG A 17 -18.83 -39.59 24.81
CA ARG A 17 -19.07 -40.59 23.77
C ARG A 17 -17.82 -40.61 22.91
N CYS A 18 -16.95 -41.60 23.14
CA CYS A 18 -15.83 -41.87 22.26
C CYS A 18 -16.40 -42.21 20.88
N VAL A 19 -16.39 -41.23 19.97
CA VAL A 19 -16.69 -41.46 18.57
C VAL A 19 -15.60 -42.39 18.06
N ASN A 20 -16.00 -43.56 17.54
CA ASN A 20 -15.06 -44.56 17.07
C ASN A 20 -14.16 -43.90 16.00
N PRO A 21 -12.81 -43.93 16.15
CA PRO A 21 -11.88 -43.20 15.28
C PRO A 21 -12.10 -43.50 13.79
N VAL A 22 -12.64 -44.67 13.47
CA VAL A 22 -13.03 -45.05 12.10
C VAL A 22 -14.00 -44.05 11.46
N PHE A 23 -14.99 -43.52 12.20
CA PHE A 23 -15.94 -42.54 11.65
C PHE A 23 -15.28 -41.18 11.41
N MET A 24 -14.32 -40.79 12.26
CA MET A 24 -13.56 -39.56 12.06
C MET A 24 -12.69 -39.65 10.80
N TYR A 25 -11.99 -40.78 10.61
CA TYR A 25 -11.16 -40.99 9.42
C TYR A 25 -11.99 -41.11 8.13
N LEU A 26 -13.19 -41.72 8.20
CA LEU A 26 -14.12 -41.74 7.06
C LEU A 26 -14.59 -40.33 6.67
N GLY A 27 -14.88 -39.47 7.65
CA GLY A 27 -15.24 -38.07 7.38
C GLY A 27 -14.10 -37.27 6.75
N ILE A 28 -12.87 -37.47 7.22
CA ILE A 28 -11.67 -36.82 6.65
C ILE A 28 -11.42 -37.32 5.22
N ALA A 29 -11.52 -38.63 4.98
CA ALA A 29 -11.33 -39.21 3.64
C ALA A 29 -12.36 -38.69 2.63
N LEU A 30 -13.64 -38.59 3.03
CA LEU A 30 -14.68 -37.99 2.20
C LEU A 30 -14.40 -36.51 1.91
N TYR A 31 -13.97 -35.75 2.92
CA TYR A 31 -13.67 -34.33 2.75
C TYR A 31 -12.48 -34.11 1.79
N VAL A 32 -11.40 -34.87 1.95
CA VAL A 32 -10.23 -34.81 1.04
C VAL A 32 -10.62 -35.26 -0.36
N GLY A 33 -11.45 -36.30 -0.50
CA GLY A 33 -11.99 -36.74 -1.79
C GLY A 33 -12.82 -35.66 -2.49
N CYS A 34 -13.71 -34.98 -1.74
CA CYS A 34 -14.49 -33.85 -2.26
C CYS A 34 -13.60 -32.67 -2.67
N LEU A 35 -12.56 -32.35 -1.89
CA LEU A 35 -11.61 -31.29 -2.24
C LEU A 35 -10.79 -31.62 -3.50
N LEU A 36 -10.32 -32.86 -3.63
CA LEU A 36 -9.60 -33.31 -4.82
C LEU A 36 -10.51 -33.34 -6.05
N PHE A 37 -11.76 -33.77 -5.90
CA PHE A 37 -12.76 -33.70 -6.97
C PHE A 37 -13.07 -32.25 -7.36
N TRP A 38 -13.25 -31.35 -6.39
CA TRP A 38 -13.45 -29.91 -6.65
C TRP A 38 -12.24 -29.29 -7.35
N TRP A 39 -11.02 -29.67 -6.96
CA TRP A 39 -9.79 -29.19 -7.57
C TRP A 39 -9.57 -29.74 -8.99
N LEU A 40 -9.87 -31.01 -9.25
CA LEU A 40 -9.64 -31.62 -10.55
C LEU A 40 -10.77 -31.32 -11.55
N PHE A 41 -12.02 -31.30 -11.10
CA PHE A 41 -13.19 -31.21 -11.99
C PHE A 41 -13.82 -29.82 -12.06
N LEU A 42 -13.83 -29.05 -10.97
CA LEU A 42 -14.43 -27.69 -10.96
C LEU A 42 -13.39 -26.57 -11.16
N LYS A 43 -12.10 -26.83 -10.90
CA LYS A 43 -11.00 -25.93 -11.28
C LYS A 43 -10.41 -26.23 -12.66
N GLY A 44 -10.88 -27.30 -13.32
CA GLY A 44 -10.50 -27.70 -14.69
C GLY A 44 -10.82 -26.65 -15.76
N ASP A 45 -11.80 -25.76 -15.53
CA ASP A 45 -12.14 -24.67 -16.46
C ASP A 45 -11.51 -23.31 -16.11
N ALA A 46 -10.86 -23.17 -14.95
CA ALA A 46 -10.17 -21.92 -14.57
C ALA A 46 -8.69 -21.87 -15.02
N ASN A 47 -8.09 -23.02 -15.35
CA ASN A 47 -6.70 -23.13 -15.81
C ASN A 47 -6.53 -23.15 -17.34
N ARG A 48 -7.61 -23.00 -18.12
CA ARG A 48 -7.51 -22.80 -19.59
C ARG A 48 -7.41 -21.32 -20.00
N VAL A 49 -7.37 -20.38 -19.04
CA VAL A 49 -7.16 -18.93 -19.31
C VAL A 49 -6.04 -18.32 -18.45
N ARG A 50 -5.19 -19.13 -17.82
CA ARG A 50 -3.96 -18.62 -17.20
C ARG A 50 -2.80 -19.56 -17.44
N ILE A 51 -1.71 -18.95 -17.91
CA ILE A 51 -0.38 -19.52 -18.15
C ILE A 51 -0.19 -20.06 -19.57
N SER A 52 -0.22 -19.15 -20.55
CA SER A 52 0.60 -19.26 -21.76
C SER A 52 1.20 -17.90 -22.14
N ARG A 53 1.76 -17.18 -21.17
CA ARG A 53 2.67 -16.07 -21.45
C ARG A 53 3.40 -15.73 -20.16
N TRP A 54 4.57 -16.35 -19.98
CA TRP A 54 5.78 -15.81 -19.37
C TRP A 54 6.71 -16.98 -19.01
N SER A 55 7.43 -17.44 -20.02
CA SER A 55 8.74 -18.07 -19.84
C SER A 55 9.65 -17.46 -20.90
N SER A 56 10.74 -16.88 -20.41
CA SER A 56 11.77 -16.16 -21.14
C SER A 56 12.27 -16.92 -22.37
N ALA A 57 12.17 -16.31 -23.54
CA ALA A 57 12.99 -16.66 -24.69
C ALA A 57 13.47 -15.37 -25.34
N ILE A 58 14.66 -14.94 -24.92
CA ILE A 58 15.55 -14.18 -25.78
C ILE A 58 15.89 -15.13 -26.93
N TYR A 59 15.28 -14.93 -28.10
CA TYR A 59 15.86 -15.37 -29.37
C TYR A 59 15.34 -14.46 -30.48
N SER A 60 16.27 -13.72 -31.07
CA SER A 60 16.09 -12.88 -32.24
C SER A 60 15.57 -13.69 -33.43
N LYS A 61 14.51 -13.20 -34.10
CA LYS A 61 14.43 -13.33 -35.56
C LYS A 61 13.59 -12.21 -36.15
N SER A 62 14.27 -11.39 -36.95
CA SER A 62 13.73 -10.39 -37.86
C SER A 62 12.76 -11.04 -38.86
N THR A 63 11.62 -10.40 -39.15
CA THR A 63 10.99 -10.31 -40.49
C THR A 63 9.76 -9.38 -40.46
N VAL A 64 9.94 -8.18 -41.02
CA VAL A 64 9.08 -7.37 -41.93
C VAL A 64 7.54 -7.30 -41.71
N GLU A 65 7.08 -6.10 -41.31
CA GLU A 65 5.89 -5.24 -41.63
C GLU A 65 4.57 -5.75 -42.26
N PRO A 66 3.47 -4.95 -42.24
CA PRO A 66 3.05 -3.85 -41.34
C PRO A 66 1.58 -4.01 -40.85
N GLU A 67 1.04 -2.98 -40.16
CA GLU A 67 -0.40 -2.61 -40.00
C GLU A 67 -0.86 -2.42 -38.54
N LEU A 68 -0.91 -1.13 -38.17
CA LEU A 68 -1.97 -0.42 -37.44
C LEU A 68 -2.39 -0.89 -36.02
N GLY A 69 -1.99 -0.08 -35.01
CA GLY A 69 -2.79 0.10 -33.79
C GLY A 69 -2.23 -0.44 -32.47
N SER A 70 -0.90 -0.48 -32.26
CA SER A 70 -0.31 -1.00 -31.00
C SER A 70 0.73 -0.07 -30.37
N ASN A 71 0.71 1.23 -30.65
CA ASN A 71 1.79 2.11 -30.16
C ASN A 71 1.49 2.72 -28.80
N THR A 72 0.24 3.03 -28.46
CA THR A 72 -0.09 3.74 -27.21
C THR A 72 0.04 2.84 -25.98
N ALA A 73 -0.48 1.60 -26.06
CA ALA A 73 -0.39 0.63 -24.97
C ALA A 73 1.07 0.22 -24.71
N ASP A 74 1.85 -0.09 -25.75
CA ASP A 74 3.26 -0.47 -25.59
C ASP A 74 4.14 0.69 -25.11
N THR A 75 3.79 1.93 -25.49
CA THR A 75 4.48 3.13 -24.98
C THR A 75 4.13 3.38 -23.51
N LEU A 76 2.86 3.26 -23.13
CA LEU A 76 2.43 3.35 -21.73
C LEU A 76 3.05 2.25 -20.89
N LEU A 77 3.12 1.02 -21.39
CA LEU A 77 3.71 -0.13 -20.68
C LEU A 77 5.23 -0.01 -20.56
N LYS A 78 5.93 0.52 -21.57
CA LYS A 78 7.36 0.89 -21.46
C LYS A 78 7.60 2.06 -20.50
N THR A 79 6.71 3.04 -20.49
CA THR A 79 6.75 4.20 -19.59
C THR A 79 6.54 3.75 -18.14
N PHE A 80 5.56 2.87 -17.91
CA PHE A 80 5.28 2.27 -16.61
C PHE A 80 6.39 1.32 -16.16
N ALA A 81 6.97 0.52 -17.07
CA ALA A 81 8.07 -0.39 -16.80
C ALA A 81 9.40 0.33 -16.52
N ARG A 82 9.57 1.57 -17.01
CA ARG A 82 10.68 2.46 -16.62
C ARG A 82 10.46 3.18 -15.28
N GLY A 83 9.32 2.96 -14.64
CA GLY A 83 8.89 3.66 -13.44
C GLY A 83 8.20 4.98 -13.78
N ILE A 84 7.37 5.47 -12.86
CA ILE A 84 6.55 6.69 -12.95
C ILE A 84 7.38 7.98 -13.22
N GLY A 85 8.71 7.88 -13.39
CA GLY A 85 9.64 8.97 -13.67
C GLY A 85 10.19 9.04 -15.10
N ALA A 86 9.66 8.31 -16.09
CA ALA A 86 10.07 8.51 -17.47
C ALA A 86 9.64 9.91 -17.96
N MET A 87 10.61 10.83 -17.99
CA MET A 87 10.42 12.21 -18.44
C MET A 87 10.03 12.21 -19.91
N THR A 88 8.74 12.41 -20.21
CA THR A 88 8.32 12.68 -21.59
C THR A 88 8.82 14.07 -21.98
N PRO A 89 9.11 14.32 -23.27
CA PRO A 89 9.53 15.64 -23.74
C PRO A 89 8.51 16.73 -23.39
N GLU A 90 7.21 16.42 -23.38
CA GLU A 90 6.14 17.34 -22.95
C GLU A 90 6.23 17.72 -21.47
N LEU A 91 6.56 16.75 -20.60
CA LEU A 91 6.67 16.96 -19.17
C LEU A 91 7.96 17.72 -18.80
N LEU A 92 9.02 17.55 -19.61
CA LEU A 92 10.25 18.34 -19.49
C LEU A 92 10.00 19.81 -19.82
N GLU A 93 9.24 20.10 -20.89
CA GLU A 93 8.86 21.47 -21.26
C GLU A 93 7.98 22.13 -20.18
N LEU A 94 7.04 21.37 -19.61
CA LEU A 94 6.22 21.85 -18.48
C LEU A 94 7.08 22.16 -17.25
N ASN A 95 8.00 21.27 -16.89
CA ASN A 95 8.92 21.48 -15.76
C ASN A 95 9.79 22.72 -15.98
N LYS A 96 10.29 22.92 -17.21
CA LYS A 96 11.07 24.09 -17.60
C LYS A 96 10.25 25.38 -17.46
N LYS A 97 8.99 25.38 -17.91
CA LYS A 97 8.06 26.51 -17.73
C LYS A 97 7.82 26.84 -16.26
N HIS A 98 7.70 25.83 -15.40
CA HIS A 98 7.43 26.00 -13.97
C HIS A 98 8.68 26.08 -13.08
N HIS A 99 9.89 26.12 -13.69
CA HIS A 99 11.17 26.14 -12.96
C HIS A 99 11.33 24.97 -11.97
N ILE A 100 10.82 23.80 -12.35
CA ILE A 100 10.95 22.56 -11.56
C ILE A 100 12.30 21.91 -11.94
N PRO A 101 13.23 21.70 -10.99
CA PRO A 101 14.54 21.13 -11.29
C PRO A 101 14.46 19.67 -11.74
N ASP A 102 15.35 19.26 -12.66
CA ASP A 102 15.48 17.86 -13.06
C ASP A 102 16.51 17.14 -12.19
N TYR A 103 16.01 16.48 -11.14
CA TYR A 103 16.84 15.72 -10.22
C TYR A 103 17.15 14.30 -10.74
N LYS A 104 18.43 13.94 -10.71
CA LYS A 104 18.91 12.56 -10.86
C LYS A 104 19.27 11.98 -9.50
N CYS A 105 19.00 10.70 -9.31
CA CYS A 105 19.41 9.99 -8.12
C CYS A 105 20.92 9.72 -8.12
N VAL A 106 21.60 10.06 -7.01
CA VAL A 106 23.00 9.70 -6.75
C VAL A 106 23.07 8.42 -5.93
N GLY A 107 22.24 8.32 -4.89
CA GLY A 107 22.14 7.12 -4.05
C GLY A 107 21.73 7.41 -2.61
N TRP A 108 21.67 6.35 -1.82
CA TRP A 108 21.40 6.40 -0.39
C TRP A 108 22.68 6.66 0.39
N ARG A 109 22.62 7.61 1.33
CA ARG A 109 23.70 7.92 2.27
C ARG A 109 23.30 7.44 3.65
N HIS A 110 23.96 6.41 4.15
CA HIS A 110 23.70 5.86 5.47
C HIS A 110 24.39 6.71 6.54
N THR A 111 23.68 6.97 7.63
CA THR A 111 24.19 7.76 8.76
C THR A 111 23.97 7.02 10.07
N GLY A 112 24.94 7.14 10.98
CA GLY A 112 24.90 6.56 12.31
C GLY A 112 24.01 7.34 13.29
N ASN A 113 23.97 6.86 14.53
CA ASN A 113 23.26 7.49 15.66
C ASN A 113 21.75 7.68 15.45
N CYS A 114 21.12 6.86 14.59
CA CYS A 114 19.70 6.95 14.26
C CYS A 114 19.24 8.36 13.86
N SER A 115 20.13 9.16 13.28
CA SER A 115 19.84 10.52 12.84
C SER A 115 20.28 10.73 11.40
N PRO A 116 19.46 11.36 10.54
CA PRO A 116 19.88 11.69 9.17
C PRO A 116 21.03 12.71 9.13
N ASP A 117 21.30 13.43 10.22
CA ASP A 117 22.46 14.33 10.38
C ASP A 117 23.65 13.66 11.07
N GLY A 118 23.55 12.35 11.34
CA GLY A 118 24.59 11.58 12.00
C GLY A 118 25.85 11.39 11.15
N PRO A 119 26.93 10.82 11.73
CA PRO A 119 28.16 10.55 11.01
C PRO A 119 27.89 9.58 9.85
N ARG A 120 28.47 9.85 8.68
CA ARG A 120 28.24 9.04 7.48
C ARG A 120 28.97 7.71 7.57
N GLU A 121 28.25 6.63 7.28
CA GLU A 121 28.75 5.26 7.30
C GLU A 121 28.85 4.71 5.87
N VAL A 122 29.93 5.06 5.17
CA VAL A 122 30.11 4.80 3.73
C VAL A 122 29.93 3.32 3.35
N LYS A 123 30.25 2.39 4.26
CA LYS A 123 30.12 0.94 4.02
C LYS A 123 28.66 0.49 3.82
N SER A 124 27.70 1.27 4.32
CA SER A 124 26.27 0.97 4.30
C SER A 124 25.51 1.84 3.28
N ASP A 125 26.21 2.66 2.50
CA ASP A 125 25.62 3.40 1.39
C ASP A 125 25.06 2.44 0.34
N LEU A 126 23.93 2.81 -0.27
CA LEU A 126 23.30 2.00 -1.31
C LEU A 126 23.20 2.78 -2.61
N THR A 127 23.20 2.05 -3.73
CA THR A 127 22.90 2.62 -5.05
C THR A 127 21.42 3.01 -5.13
N CYS A 128 21.04 3.74 -6.19
CA CYS A 128 19.65 4.15 -6.40
C CYS A 128 18.64 3.00 -6.46
N GLY A 129 19.06 1.83 -6.93
CA GLY A 129 18.24 0.61 -6.97
C GLY A 129 18.27 -0.21 -5.68
N GLY A 130 19.13 0.14 -4.74
CA GLY A 130 19.25 -0.52 -3.44
C GLY A 130 17.99 -0.35 -2.60
N ILE A 131 17.67 -1.38 -1.83
CA ILE A 131 16.47 -1.44 -1.01
C ILE A 131 16.81 -0.97 0.40
N VAL A 132 16.26 0.18 0.80
CA VAL A 132 16.37 0.70 2.16
C VAL A 132 15.26 0.08 3.00
N GLN A 133 15.61 -0.48 4.14
CA GLN A 133 14.69 -1.16 5.05
C GLN A 133 14.37 -0.30 6.28
N ALA A 134 13.28 -0.64 6.97
CA ALA A 134 12.97 -0.07 8.28
C ALA A 134 14.11 -0.29 9.28
N GLY A 135 14.35 0.69 10.16
CA GLY A 135 15.50 0.69 11.08
C GLY A 135 16.75 1.39 10.51
N ALA A 136 16.79 1.70 9.22
CA ALA A 136 17.89 2.46 8.64
C ALA A 136 17.80 3.96 8.98
N SER A 137 18.96 4.61 9.04
CA SER A 137 19.08 6.05 9.23
C SER A 137 19.93 6.65 8.10
N GLY A 138 19.50 7.80 7.58
CA GLY A 138 20.17 8.42 6.46
C GLY A 138 19.25 9.27 5.58
N TYR A 139 19.70 9.50 4.34
CA TYR A 139 18.98 10.29 3.37
C TYR A 139 19.30 9.88 1.93
N CYS A 140 18.38 10.21 1.03
CA CYS A 140 18.58 10.09 -0.40
C CYS A 140 19.24 11.34 -0.96
N LEU A 141 20.38 11.17 -1.63
CA LEU A 141 21.08 12.25 -2.30
C LEU A 141 20.65 12.31 -3.77
N LEU A 142 20.13 13.46 -4.17
CA LEU A 142 19.79 13.77 -5.56
C LEU A 142 20.68 14.89 -6.06
N ARG A 143 20.95 14.91 -7.37
CA ARG A 143 21.72 15.95 -8.05
C ARG A 143 20.87 16.57 -9.15
N ASP A 144 20.78 17.88 -9.18
CA ASP A 144 20.16 18.62 -10.27
C ASP A 144 21.06 18.57 -11.51
N GLU A 145 20.50 18.17 -12.65
CA GLU A 145 21.22 18.07 -13.91
C GLU A 145 21.60 19.44 -14.48
N ALA A 146 20.79 20.47 -14.24
CA ALA A 146 21.04 21.81 -14.78
C ALA A 146 22.11 22.58 -14.00
N THR A 147 22.08 22.50 -12.67
CA THR A 147 22.97 23.28 -11.79
C THR A 147 24.12 22.47 -11.20
N GLY A 148 24.03 21.14 -11.23
CA GLY A 148 24.97 20.25 -10.53
C GLY A 148 24.80 20.26 -9.01
N ASN A 149 23.85 21.03 -8.46
CA ASN A 149 23.62 21.11 -7.03
C ASN A 149 23.04 19.81 -6.47
N GLU A 150 23.49 19.43 -5.28
CA GLU A 150 22.99 18.24 -4.60
C GLU A 150 21.99 18.62 -3.50
N ILE A 151 20.90 17.86 -3.41
CA ILE A 151 19.88 18.01 -2.38
C ILE A 151 19.68 16.70 -1.61
N GLN A 152 19.33 16.83 -0.34
CA GLN A 152 18.99 15.69 0.52
C GLN A 152 17.47 15.57 0.63
N THR A 153 16.95 14.40 0.29
CA THR A 153 15.52 14.08 0.38
C THR A 153 15.31 12.78 1.16
N MET A 154 14.04 12.47 1.50
CA MET A 154 13.67 11.26 2.25
C MET A 154 14.58 11.03 3.48
N ARG A 155 14.86 12.12 4.21
CA ARG A 155 15.69 12.11 5.41
C ARG A 155 14.97 11.31 6.49
N MET A 156 15.63 10.32 7.08
CA MET A 156 15.01 9.43 8.06
C MET A 156 15.94 9.01 9.19
N SER A 157 15.30 8.79 10.34
CA SER A 157 15.84 8.11 11.52
C SER A 157 15.39 6.65 11.55
N CYS A 158 15.98 5.85 12.44
CA CYS A 158 15.67 4.43 12.62
C CYS A 158 14.16 4.13 12.78
N ASP A 159 13.40 5.04 13.40
CA ASP A 159 11.96 4.88 13.68
C ASP A 159 11.04 5.53 12.63
N SER A 160 11.60 6.15 11.59
CA SER A 160 10.80 6.88 10.58
C SER A 160 9.97 5.95 9.69
N LEU A 161 10.45 4.72 9.47
CA LEU A 161 9.77 3.73 8.65
C LEU A 161 9.03 2.70 9.51
N ARG A 162 7.80 2.39 9.11
CA ARG A 162 7.04 1.31 9.74
C ARG A 162 7.73 -0.03 9.49
N ASN A 163 7.67 -0.94 10.46
CA ASN A 163 8.26 -2.27 10.31
C ASN A 163 7.78 -2.97 9.03
N ARG A 164 8.69 -3.70 8.36
CA ARG A 164 8.50 -4.38 7.06
C ARG A 164 8.22 -3.46 5.86
N THR A 165 8.36 -2.14 6.00
CA THR A 165 8.32 -1.23 4.84
C THR A 165 9.71 -1.10 4.23
N THR A 166 9.76 -1.01 2.91
CA THR A 166 10.98 -0.87 2.13
C THR A 166 10.76 0.11 1.00
N PHE A 167 11.78 0.87 0.63
CA PHE A 167 11.73 1.78 -0.51
C PHE A 167 13.07 1.81 -1.24
N LYS A 168 13.07 2.37 -2.45
CA LYS A 168 14.27 2.59 -3.27
C LYS A 168 14.54 4.07 -3.40
N CYS A 169 15.81 4.44 -3.38
CA CYS A 169 16.21 5.83 -3.52
C CYS A 169 15.89 6.41 -4.92
N SER A 170 15.74 5.57 -5.93
CA SER A 170 15.23 5.97 -7.25
C SER A 170 13.83 6.59 -7.20
N GLN A 171 12.98 6.20 -6.23
CA GLN A 171 11.64 6.74 -6.04
C GLN A 171 11.65 8.14 -5.42
N ALA A 172 12.81 8.58 -4.89
CA ALA A 172 12.96 9.87 -4.26
C ALA A 172 12.94 11.04 -5.26
N VAL A 173 13.22 10.77 -6.55
CA VAL A 173 13.14 11.75 -7.63
C VAL A 173 11.71 12.24 -7.80
N ASP A 174 10.74 11.32 -7.85
CA ASP A 174 9.33 11.66 -8.01
C ASP A 174 8.82 12.51 -6.83
N PHE A 175 9.26 12.17 -5.62
CA PHE A 175 8.95 12.93 -4.40
C PHE A 175 9.47 14.38 -4.47
N ALA A 176 10.72 14.57 -4.94
CA ALA A 176 11.32 15.90 -5.04
C ALA A 176 10.67 16.78 -6.11
N ARG A 177 10.07 16.19 -7.15
CA ARG A 177 9.36 16.92 -8.21
C ARG A 177 8.01 17.46 -7.75
N VAL A 178 7.21 16.63 -7.07
CA VAL A 178 5.85 17.02 -6.63
C VAL A 178 5.87 17.90 -5.39
N ALA A 179 6.88 17.75 -4.54
CA ALA A 179 7.08 18.56 -3.35
C ALA A 179 8.32 19.44 -3.57
N PRO A 180 8.22 20.55 -4.34
CA PRO A 180 9.30 21.52 -4.37
C PRO A 180 9.58 21.91 -2.92
N GLN A 181 10.83 21.71 -2.48
CA GLN A 181 11.27 22.00 -1.11
C GLN A 181 11.32 23.51 -0.89
N LYS A 182 10.15 24.15 -0.91
CA LYS A 182 9.95 25.39 -0.16
C LYS A 182 10.23 25.04 1.30
N PHE A 183 10.83 25.94 2.07
CA PHE A 183 11.32 25.75 3.43
C PHE A 183 10.22 25.39 4.47
N TYR A 184 9.52 24.27 4.28
CA TYR A 184 8.50 23.78 5.21
C TYR A 184 8.96 22.42 5.77
N LYS A 185 9.10 22.35 7.09
CA LYS A 185 9.37 21.11 7.81
C LYS A 185 8.03 20.48 8.19
N VAL A 186 7.61 19.45 7.46
CA VAL A 186 6.39 18.69 7.81
C VAL A 186 6.72 17.79 9.00
N ASN A 187 6.43 18.25 10.21
CA ASN A 187 6.50 17.42 11.40
C ASN A 187 5.16 16.71 11.61
N ILE A 188 5.18 15.39 11.83
CA ILE A 188 4.02 14.66 12.35
C ILE A 188 3.93 15.00 13.84
N PHE A 189 3.23 16.08 14.17
CA PHE A 189 3.00 16.46 15.56
C PHE A 189 1.94 15.52 16.15
N LYS A 190 2.18 14.96 17.34
CA LYS A 190 1.15 14.26 18.12
C LYS A 190 0.10 15.28 18.56
N GLY A 191 -0.86 15.60 17.69
CA GLY A 191 -1.90 16.61 17.91
C GLY A 191 -2.86 16.31 19.07
N GLY A 192 -2.67 15.23 19.82
CA GLY A 192 -3.57 14.84 20.90
C GLY A 192 -3.57 15.77 22.12
N LYS A 193 -2.47 16.51 22.38
CA LYS A 193 -2.34 17.39 23.56
C LYS A 193 -2.67 18.86 23.26
N GLU A 194 -2.11 19.44 22.20
CA GLU A 194 -2.30 20.87 21.86
C GLU A 194 -3.56 21.15 21.03
N PHE A 195 -4.10 20.13 20.36
CA PHE A 195 -5.21 20.27 19.40
C PHE A 195 -6.41 19.41 19.83
N VAL A 196 -6.88 19.61 21.07
CA VAL A 196 -8.07 18.88 21.58
C VAL A 196 -9.30 19.14 20.69
N LYS A 197 -9.41 20.35 20.11
CA LYS A 197 -10.49 20.78 19.19
C LYS A 197 -10.36 20.22 17.77
N THR A 198 -9.17 19.84 17.33
CA THR A 198 -8.89 19.25 16.02
C THR A 198 -8.54 17.77 16.11
N ARG A 199 -8.90 17.11 17.24
CA ARG A 199 -9.14 15.66 17.19
C ARG A 199 -10.10 15.45 16.04
N MET A 200 -9.62 14.73 15.02
CA MET A 200 -10.45 14.25 13.94
C MET A 200 -11.64 13.58 14.62
N CYS A 201 -12.79 14.21 14.51
CA CYS A 201 -14.06 13.62 14.89
C CYS A 201 -14.32 12.52 13.87
N TYR A 202 -13.56 11.43 13.92
CA TYR A 202 -14.07 10.16 13.46
C TYR A 202 -15.07 9.71 14.52
N GLY A 203 -16.26 10.33 14.43
CA GLY A 203 -17.45 10.12 15.24
C GLY A 203 -17.19 9.94 16.72
N ASP A 204 -17.54 10.92 17.56
CA ASP A 204 -17.86 10.60 18.94
C ASP A 204 -18.96 9.51 18.90
N ARG A 205 -18.61 8.27 19.25
CA ARG A 205 -19.52 7.12 19.12
C ARG A 205 -20.77 7.25 20.00
N TYR A 206 -20.72 8.14 20.98
CA TYR A 206 -21.75 8.29 22.00
C TYR A 206 -22.33 9.71 22.06
N MET A 207 -21.87 10.63 21.19
CA MET A 207 -22.46 11.96 20.90
C MET A 207 -23.00 12.73 22.12
N GLU A 208 -22.14 13.07 23.08
CA GLU A 208 -22.51 13.89 24.26
C GLU A 208 -22.07 15.37 24.15
N SER A 209 -21.67 15.83 22.95
CA SER A 209 -21.10 17.17 22.80
C SER A 209 -22.14 18.29 22.91
N LYS A 210 -21.89 19.29 23.77
CA LYS A 210 -22.75 20.48 23.94
C LYS A 210 -22.66 21.52 22.80
N HIS A 211 -21.75 21.31 21.85
CA HIS A 211 -21.36 22.33 20.87
C HIS A 211 -21.89 22.07 19.46
N PHE A 212 -22.47 20.90 19.21
CA PHE A 212 -23.00 20.53 17.91
C PHE A 212 -24.44 20.06 18.07
N ARG A 213 -25.30 20.50 17.15
CA ARG A 213 -26.69 20.06 17.04
C ARG A 213 -26.82 19.23 15.78
N LEU A 214 -27.47 18.08 15.89
CA LEU A 214 -27.69 17.18 14.77
C LEU A 214 -29.05 17.45 14.15
N THR A 215 -29.10 17.29 12.85
CA THR A 215 -30.31 17.28 12.04
C THR A 215 -30.42 15.87 11.45
N PRO A 216 -31.57 15.19 11.60
CA PRO A 216 -31.85 13.93 10.90
C PRO A 216 -31.59 14.06 9.40
N TRP A 217 -31.16 12.97 8.77
CA TRP A 217 -30.82 13.00 7.34
C TRP A 217 -32.02 13.42 6.50
N GLU A 218 -33.21 12.95 6.86
CA GLU A 218 -34.50 13.20 6.22
C GLU A 218 -34.89 14.69 6.23
N GLU A 219 -34.38 15.46 7.18
CA GLU A 219 -34.67 16.89 7.32
C GLU A 219 -33.71 17.77 6.50
N LEU A 220 -32.70 17.18 5.87
CA LEU A 220 -31.75 17.93 5.05
C LEU A 220 -32.36 18.26 3.68
N PRO A 221 -32.08 19.45 3.12
CA PRO A 221 -32.60 19.86 1.81
C PRO A 221 -32.09 19.02 0.64
N TYR A 222 -31.11 18.16 0.87
CA TYR A 222 -30.49 17.25 -0.11
C TYR A 222 -30.56 15.78 0.33
N HIS A 223 -31.50 15.42 1.21
CA HIS A 223 -31.67 14.04 1.69
C HIS A 223 -31.84 13.01 0.56
N ASN A 224 -32.35 13.45 -0.59
CA ASN A 224 -32.62 12.68 -1.81
C ASN A 224 -31.54 12.83 -2.90
N LEU A 225 -30.34 13.34 -2.56
CA LEU A 225 -29.28 13.60 -3.55
C LEU A 225 -28.81 12.31 -4.24
N GLU A 226 -28.70 11.20 -3.49
CA GLU A 226 -28.29 9.91 -4.05
C GLU A 226 -29.30 9.38 -5.05
N ASP A 227 -30.60 9.42 -4.72
CA ASP A 227 -31.67 9.01 -5.63
C ASP A 227 -31.65 9.86 -6.91
N THR A 228 -31.49 11.18 -6.76
CA THR A 228 -31.41 12.12 -7.88
C THR A 228 -30.22 11.80 -8.81
N LEU A 229 -29.05 11.48 -8.23
CA LEU A 229 -27.87 11.10 -9.00
C LEU A 229 -28.07 9.76 -9.73
N LEU A 230 -28.73 8.80 -9.09
CA LEU A 230 -29.04 7.51 -9.69
C LEU A 230 -30.03 7.65 -10.86
N ASP A 231 -31.02 8.53 -10.73
CA ASP A 231 -31.97 8.81 -11.80
C ASP A 231 -31.28 9.48 -13.00
N TYR A 232 -30.42 10.48 -12.78
CA TYR A 232 -29.64 11.07 -13.88
C TYR A 232 -28.74 10.04 -14.58
N ALA A 233 -28.14 9.12 -13.84
CA ALA A 233 -27.32 8.06 -14.43
C ALA A 233 -28.16 7.07 -15.27
N ARG A 234 -29.38 6.75 -14.83
CA ARG A 234 -30.31 5.92 -15.60
C ARG A 234 -30.76 6.63 -16.88
N ASP A 235 -31.14 7.90 -16.80
CA ASP A 235 -31.56 8.69 -17.95
C ASP A 235 -30.43 8.80 -18.99
N ALA A 236 -29.20 9.07 -18.54
CA ALA A 236 -28.03 9.12 -19.41
C ALA A 236 -27.72 7.77 -20.09
N SER A 237 -28.07 6.65 -19.46
CA SER A 237 -27.85 5.32 -20.04
C SER A 237 -28.87 4.93 -21.12
N GLN A 238 -29.97 5.69 -21.23
CA GLN A 238 -31.04 5.44 -22.20
C GLN A 238 -30.94 6.35 -23.45
N LEU A 239 -29.99 7.29 -23.46
CA LEU A 239 -29.61 8.12 -24.60
C LEU A 239 -28.54 7.42 -25.45
#